data_AF-A0A3B8LBY9-F1
#
_entry.id   AF-A0A3B8LBY9-F1
#
_cell.length_a   1.000
_cell.length_b   1.000
_cell.length_c   1.000
_cell.angle_alpha   90.00
_cell.angle_beta   90.00
_cell.angle_gamma   90.00
#
_symmetry.space_group_name_H-M   'P 1'
#
loop_
_entity.id
_entity.type
_entity.pdbx_description
1 polymer ?
#
loop_
_entity_poly.entity_id
_entity_poly.type
_entity_poly.pdbx_seq_one_letter_code
_entity_poly.pdbx_strand_id
1 'polypeptide(L)'
;MKMITELGCALCVVLGSAAAHADDTSTRTVQFNRDIRPILSSTCFACHGPDNGNREADLRLDTEAGLNNARATGILPSSPGKTGELLDRITSNDPKLKMPPPASRHKLTRQQVTLLRLWISQGAPWQKHWAYIVPTRPSVPKGPGLDGASSPIDRFVLKQMQEHALKPSPTADRATLIRRLSLDLTGLPPTLQEVDSFSNDQSPNAYEKVVHRLLASKHHGERLALYWLDLVRYADTVGYHKDSHRSVWLYRDYVVDSFNENKPFDQFVVEQLAGDLMKGTKFEQYRWKVASGLNRMNQTTSEGGAQAKEYLAIYSADRVRNTAAIFLGSTMGCAECHDHKYDPFTQRDFYSFAAFFADLKERGVGHPGETPIPSKEQLEKWQALETQLASLRKQDPKSEKIKSVEAKLKQISDAKNWPKMVITIPGKARDIRILPRGNWQDDSGPIVSPAIPAFLGSLPVKGRATRLDLANWIVSGDNPLTARVFVNRLWRLLFGRGLSQTLDDLGAQGQWPTHPELLDWLAVE
;
A
#
# COMPACT_ATOMS: atom_id res chain seq x y z
N MET A 1 13.14 -80.16 39.61
CA MET A 1 14.50 -79.67 39.29
C MET A 1 14.49 -79.31 37.81
N LYS A 2 14.36 -78.02 37.43
CA LYS A 2 15.46 -77.09 37.07
C LYS A 2 16.34 -77.70 35.97
N MET A 3 16.54 -77.12 34.77
CA MET A 3 16.77 -75.71 34.46
C MET A 3 16.52 -75.39 32.97
N ILE A 4 16.12 -74.13 32.77
CA ILE A 4 16.03 -73.36 31.52
C ILE A 4 17.44 -73.07 30.96
N THR A 5 17.59 -72.96 29.65
CA THR A 5 18.75 -72.30 29.01
C THR A 5 18.26 -71.49 27.81
N GLU A 6 18.59 -70.20 27.82
CA GLU A 6 18.08 -69.15 26.92
C GLU A 6 18.83 -69.04 25.59
N LEU A 7 18.09 -68.59 24.57
CA LEU A 7 18.56 -68.12 23.27
C LEU A 7 19.27 -66.76 23.37
N GLY A 8 20.45 -66.62 22.76
CA GLY A 8 21.08 -65.33 22.47
C GLY A 8 20.99 -65.00 20.98
N CYS A 9 20.22 -63.97 20.62
CA CYS A 9 20.16 -63.40 19.27
C CYS A 9 20.75 -61.98 19.33
N ALA A 10 21.87 -61.76 18.63
CA ALA A 10 22.59 -60.49 18.62
C ALA A 10 22.00 -59.54 17.55
N LEU A 11 21.48 -58.39 18.00
CA LEU A 11 20.96 -57.33 17.16
C LEU A 11 22.08 -56.31 16.88
N CYS A 12 22.53 -56.19 15.63
CA CYS A 12 23.45 -55.14 15.19
C CYS A 12 22.67 -53.82 14.99
N VAL A 13 22.91 -52.83 15.84
CA VAL A 13 22.44 -51.45 15.67
C VAL A 13 23.44 -50.68 14.81
N VAL A 14 23.04 -50.33 13.60
CA VAL A 14 23.76 -49.38 12.74
C VAL A 14 23.39 -47.97 13.20
N LEU A 15 24.32 -47.31 13.91
CA LEU A 15 24.24 -45.89 14.25
C LEU A 15 24.58 -45.07 12.98
N GLY A 16 23.54 -44.64 12.25
CA GLY A 16 23.67 -43.62 11.22
C GLY A 16 23.84 -42.25 11.87
N SER A 17 25.04 -41.68 11.79
CA SER A 17 25.32 -40.31 12.21
C SER A 17 24.57 -39.34 11.31
N ALA A 18 23.45 -38.81 11.79
CA ALA A 18 22.86 -37.59 11.26
C ALA A 18 23.80 -36.43 11.59
N ALA A 19 24.72 -36.12 10.68
CA ALA A 19 25.45 -34.87 10.71
C ALA A 19 24.44 -33.74 10.45
N ALA A 20 23.95 -33.13 11.53
CA ALA A 20 23.31 -31.84 11.45
C ALA A 20 24.31 -30.90 10.75
N HIS A 21 23.93 -30.36 9.59
CA HIS A 21 24.62 -29.20 9.03
C HIS A 21 24.42 -28.05 10.02
N ALA A 22 25.37 -27.92 10.93
CA ALA A 22 25.63 -26.68 11.63
C ALA A 22 26.03 -25.68 10.55
N ASP A 23 25.04 -24.95 10.06
CA ASP A 23 25.23 -23.80 9.20
C ASP A 23 26.28 -22.91 9.89
N ASP A 24 27.40 -22.66 9.20
CA ASP A 24 28.55 -21.95 9.75
C ASP A 24 28.17 -20.49 10.02
N THR A 25 27.59 -20.26 11.19
CA THR A 25 27.13 -18.95 11.66
C THR A 25 28.23 -17.90 11.74
N SER A 26 29.50 -18.28 11.55
CA SER A 26 30.64 -17.35 11.53
C SER A 26 30.77 -16.56 10.22
N THR A 27 30.18 -17.03 9.11
CA THR A 27 30.30 -16.39 7.77
C THR A 27 29.01 -15.70 7.31
N ARG A 28 27.89 -15.86 8.01
CA ARG A 28 26.61 -15.22 7.67
C ARG A 28 26.68 -13.70 7.84
N THR A 29 26.44 -12.96 6.76
CA THR A 29 26.23 -11.51 6.83
C THR A 29 24.88 -11.21 7.47
N VAL A 30 24.88 -10.46 8.57
CA VAL A 30 23.65 -10.07 9.27
C VAL A 30 23.07 -8.81 8.63
N GLN A 31 21.80 -8.87 8.24
CA GLN A 31 21.11 -7.71 7.69
C GLN A 31 20.29 -7.02 8.78
N PHE A 32 20.57 -5.74 9.01
CA PHE A 32 19.92 -4.98 10.09
C PHE A 32 18.39 -5.06 9.99
N ASN A 33 17.83 -4.80 8.82
CA ASN A 33 16.39 -4.78 8.62
C ASN A 33 15.70 -6.15 8.81
N ARG A 34 16.30 -7.24 8.32
CA ARG A 34 15.74 -8.60 8.41
C ARG A 34 15.96 -9.22 9.79
N ASP A 35 17.19 -9.14 10.30
CA ASP A 35 17.62 -9.94 11.45
C ASP A 35 17.62 -9.15 12.77
N ILE A 36 17.85 -7.83 12.76
CA ILE A 36 18.13 -7.05 13.99
C ILE A 36 17.00 -6.10 14.37
N ARG A 37 16.47 -5.34 13.42
CA ARG A 37 15.40 -4.36 13.65
C ARG A 37 14.16 -5.01 14.30
N PRO A 38 13.69 -6.22 13.92
CA PRO A 38 12.56 -6.86 14.62
C PRO A 38 12.86 -7.17 16.09
N ILE A 39 14.11 -7.49 16.42
CA ILE A 39 14.55 -7.71 17.80
C ILE A 39 14.51 -6.39 18.56
N LEU A 40 15.12 -5.33 18.03
CA LEU A 40 15.15 -4.02 18.68
C LEU A 40 13.76 -3.39 18.80
N SER A 41 12.90 -3.55 17.80
CA SER A 41 11.52 -3.04 17.80
C SER A 41 10.68 -3.70 18.89
N SER A 42 10.71 -5.03 18.98
CA SER A 42 9.92 -5.79 19.94
C SER A 42 10.42 -5.70 21.39
N THR A 43 11.69 -5.31 21.59
CA THR A 43 12.39 -5.51 22.86
C THR A 43 13.05 -4.26 23.43
N CYS A 44 13.37 -3.26 22.58
CA CYS A 44 14.19 -2.09 22.98
C CYS A 44 13.50 -0.75 22.70
N PHE A 45 12.77 -0.59 21.57
CA PHE A 45 12.25 0.71 21.14
C PHE A 45 11.20 1.33 22.07
N ALA A 46 10.56 0.53 22.93
CA ALA A 46 9.64 1.04 23.93
C ALA A 46 10.32 2.05 24.90
N CYS A 47 11.59 1.80 25.28
CA CYS A 47 12.36 2.66 26.19
C CYS A 47 13.50 3.40 25.48
N HIS A 48 14.00 2.88 24.36
CA HIS A 48 15.15 3.44 23.62
C HIS A 48 14.80 3.75 22.17
N GLY A 49 13.58 4.23 21.95
CA GLY A 49 13.05 4.53 20.63
C GLY A 49 12.43 5.92 20.53
N PRO A 50 11.52 6.14 19.59
CA PRO A 50 10.99 7.47 19.25
C PRO A 50 10.02 8.07 20.29
N ASP A 51 9.47 7.29 21.22
CA ASP A 51 8.60 7.81 22.29
C ASP A 51 9.39 8.67 23.28
N ASN A 52 9.32 9.99 23.14
CA ASN A 52 10.02 10.95 24.00
C ASN A 52 9.58 10.87 25.48
N GLY A 53 8.33 10.48 25.75
CA GLY A 53 7.77 10.54 27.11
C GLY A 53 8.29 9.43 28.04
N ASN A 54 8.73 8.31 27.48
CA ASN A 54 9.22 7.14 28.20
C ASN A 54 10.69 6.80 27.84
N ARG A 55 11.41 7.74 27.20
CA ARG A 55 12.76 7.47 26.70
C ARG A 55 13.77 7.46 27.84
N GLU A 56 14.45 6.34 27.99
CA GLU A 56 15.53 6.14 28.96
C GLU A 56 16.89 6.48 28.35
N ALA A 57 17.73 7.16 29.15
CA ALA A 57 19.10 7.56 28.82
C ALA A 57 19.24 8.41 27.53
N ASP A 58 18.15 9.03 27.07
CA ASP A 58 18.04 9.71 25.77
C ASP A 58 18.56 8.87 24.58
N LEU A 59 18.56 7.54 24.73
CA LEU A 59 19.11 6.61 23.75
C LEU A 59 18.10 6.34 22.64
N ARG A 60 18.55 6.43 21.39
CA ARG A 60 17.77 6.14 20.18
C ARG A 60 18.38 5.00 19.40
N LEU A 61 17.77 3.82 19.45
CA LEU A 61 18.18 2.65 18.66
C LEU A 61 17.39 2.50 17.34
N ASP A 62 16.43 3.38 17.11
CA ASP A 62 15.51 3.37 15.97
C ASP A 62 15.96 4.26 14.80
N THR A 63 16.89 5.21 15.06
CA THR A 63 17.39 6.18 14.07
C THR A 63 18.89 6.05 13.84
N GLU A 64 19.35 6.44 12.65
CA GLU A 64 20.79 6.46 12.30
C GLU A 64 21.58 7.40 13.21
N ALA A 65 21.09 8.62 13.41
CA ALA A 65 21.70 9.60 14.30
C ALA A 65 21.81 9.06 15.73
N GLY A 66 20.79 8.34 16.19
CA GLY A 66 20.79 7.65 17.47
C GLY A 66 21.86 6.57 17.59
N LEU A 67 22.00 5.70 16.58
CA LEU A 67 23.07 4.71 16.57
C LEU A 67 24.46 5.34 16.48
N ASN A 68 24.61 6.44 15.75
CA ASN A 68 25.87 7.18 15.69
C ASN A 68 26.23 7.78 17.05
N ASN A 69 25.26 8.33 17.78
CA ASN A 69 25.45 8.75 19.17
C ASN A 69 25.81 7.57 20.09
N ALA A 70 25.11 6.43 19.95
CA ALA A 70 25.41 5.21 20.69
C ALA A 70 26.86 4.71 20.43
N ARG A 71 27.41 4.92 19.23
CA ARG A 71 28.82 4.65 18.94
C ARG A 71 29.75 5.64 19.62
N ALA A 72 29.43 6.93 19.57
CA ALA A 72 30.23 7.99 20.19
C ALA A 72 30.32 7.84 21.72
N THR A 73 29.27 7.29 22.34
CA THR A 73 29.17 7.06 23.79
C THR A 73 29.62 5.66 24.24
N GLY A 74 30.02 4.78 23.32
CA GLY A 74 30.53 3.43 23.63
C GLY A 74 29.45 2.35 23.85
N ILE A 75 28.17 2.68 23.67
CA ILE A 75 27.05 1.73 23.74
C ILE A 75 27.13 0.72 22.60
N LEU A 76 27.44 1.20 21.40
CA LEU A 76 27.76 0.39 20.23
C LEU A 76 29.25 0.51 19.88
N PRO A 77 29.86 -0.50 19.25
CA PRO A 77 31.27 -0.44 18.89
C PRO A 77 31.52 0.63 17.81
N SER A 78 32.67 1.28 17.88
CA SER A 78 33.11 2.25 16.86
C SER A 78 33.69 1.59 15.62
N SER A 79 34.05 0.30 15.67
CA SER A 79 34.60 -0.46 14.55
C SER A 79 34.26 -1.97 14.65
N PRO A 80 34.27 -2.73 13.54
CA PRO A 80 34.14 -4.19 13.58
C PRO A 80 35.17 -4.85 14.51
N GLY A 81 34.80 -6.00 15.08
CA GLY A 81 35.64 -6.77 16.02
C GLY A 81 35.71 -6.23 17.45
N LYS A 82 35.15 -5.03 17.72
CA LYS A 82 35.04 -4.48 19.08
C LYS A 82 33.67 -4.80 19.71
N THR A 83 33.63 -4.83 21.03
CA THR A 83 32.38 -4.90 21.80
C THR A 83 31.93 -3.51 22.23
N GLY A 84 30.67 -3.40 22.70
CA GLY A 84 30.10 -2.18 23.26
C GLY A 84 29.14 -2.52 24.39
N GLU A 85 28.76 -1.52 25.19
CA GLU A 85 27.95 -1.68 26.40
C GLU A 85 26.63 -2.43 26.15
N LEU A 86 26.05 -2.30 24.94
CA LEU A 86 24.84 -3.02 24.58
C LEU A 86 25.02 -4.54 24.70
N LEU A 87 26.16 -5.09 24.27
CA LEU A 87 26.42 -6.53 24.38
C LEU A 87 26.58 -6.95 25.86
N ASP A 88 27.25 -6.12 26.65
CA ASP A 88 27.48 -6.37 28.07
C ASP A 88 26.15 -6.38 28.84
N ARG A 89 25.26 -5.41 28.55
CA ARG A 89 23.94 -5.31 29.17
C ARG A 89 23.02 -6.46 28.78
N ILE A 90 22.99 -6.89 27.51
CA ILE A 90 22.09 -8.00 27.10
C ILE A 90 22.58 -9.38 27.57
N THR A 91 23.85 -9.49 27.96
CA THR A 91 24.45 -10.74 28.47
C THR A 91 24.70 -10.73 29.98
N SER A 92 24.47 -9.61 30.65
CA SER A 92 24.66 -9.47 32.09
C SER A 92 23.73 -10.38 32.90
N ASN A 93 24.26 -10.89 34.01
CA ASN A 93 23.50 -11.60 35.04
C ASN A 93 23.04 -10.68 36.18
N ASP A 94 23.54 -9.45 36.27
CA ASP A 94 23.10 -8.48 37.27
C ASP A 94 21.73 -7.90 36.89
N PRO A 95 20.67 -8.11 37.69
CA PRO A 95 19.33 -7.60 37.42
C PRO A 95 19.25 -6.08 37.24
N LYS A 96 20.20 -5.31 37.79
CA LYS A 96 20.24 -3.84 37.67
C LYS A 96 20.87 -3.34 36.37
N LEU A 97 21.77 -4.14 35.78
CA LEU A 97 22.47 -3.79 34.53
C LEU A 97 21.88 -4.50 33.32
N LYS A 98 21.20 -5.62 33.54
CA LYS A 98 20.64 -6.47 32.50
C LYS A 98 19.57 -5.73 31.69
N MET A 99 19.72 -5.80 30.36
CA MET A 99 18.74 -5.32 29.40
C MET A 99 18.18 -6.48 28.56
N PRO A 100 16.86 -6.55 28.31
CA PRO A 100 15.81 -5.75 28.93
C PRO A 100 15.72 -5.95 30.45
N PRO A 101 15.29 -4.93 31.23
CA PRO A 101 15.13 -5.05 32.66
C PRO A 101 14.10 -6.14 32.99
N PRO A 102 14.26 -6.92 34.09
CA PRO A 102 13.30 -7.96 34.47
C PRO A 102 11.85 -7.46 34.58
N ALA A 103 11.65 -6.20 34.99
CA ALA A 103 10.34 -5.56 35.10
C ALA A 103 9.64 -5.31 33.75
N SER A 104 10.40 -5.21 32.65
CA SER A 104 9.86 -4.94 31.31
C SER A 104 9.06 -6.10 30.73
N ARG A 105 9.16 -7.31 31.32
CA ARG A 105 8.58 -8.58 30.82
C ARG A 105 9.08 -9.03 29.44
N HIS A 106 9.87 -8.23 28.72
CA HIS A 106 10.54 -8.63 27.50
C HIS A 106 11.76 -9.51 27.81
N LYS A 107 12.01 -10.52 26.97
CA LYS A 107 13.16 -11.42 27.11
C LYS A 107 13.74 -11.72 25.74
N LEU A 108 15.06 -11.58 25.62
CA LEU A 108 15.79 -12.01 24.43
C LEU A 108 15.98 -13.53 24.46
N THR A 109 15.71 -14.20 23.34
CA THR A 109 16.05 -15.62 23.17
C THR A 109 17.55 -15.78 22.94
N ARG A 110 18.08 -17.00 23.13
CA ARG A 110 19.49 -17.30 22.84
C ARG A 110 19.85 -16.95 21.40
N GLN A 111 18.98 -17.28 20.45
CA GLN A 111 19.17 -16.96 19.03
C GLN A 111 19.23 -15.46 18.76
N GLN A 112 18.35 -14.67 19.39
CA GLN A 112 18.36 -13.21 19.26
C GLN A 112 19.65 -12.59 19.83
N VAL A 113 20.14 -13.08 20.98
CA VAL A 113 21.43 -12.64 21.54
C VAL A 113 22.59 -12.99 20.60
N THR A 114 22.57 -14.17 19.98
CA THR A 114 23.59 -14.56 18.98
C THR A 114 23.57 -13.64 17.77
N LEU A 115 22.39 -13.30 17.23
CA LEU A 115 22.26 -12.38 16.11
C LEU A 115 22.76 -10.97 16.46
N LEU A 116 22.38 -10.44 17.64
CA LEU A 116 22.86 -9.15 18.12
C LEU A 116 24.38 -9.15 18.29
N ARG A 117 24.97 -10.22 18.85
CA ARG A 117 26.42 -10.37 18.98
C ARG A 117 27.12 -10.35 17.63
N LEU A 118 26.61 -11.12 16.66
CA LEU A 118 27.18 -11.20 15.32
C LEU A 118 27.10 -9.84 14.61
N TRP A 119 25.94 -9.18 14.68
CA TRP A 119 25.75 -7.83 14.15
C TRP A 119 26.71 -6.81 14.77
N ILE A 120 26.87 -6.80 16.10
CA ILE A 120 27.82 -5.94 16.81
C ILE A 120 29.25 -6.23 16.35
N SER A 121 29.65 -7.49 16.25
CA SER A 121 30.98 -7.89 15.78
C SER A 121 31.26 -7.45 14.33
N GLN A 122 30.23 -7.36 13.50
CA GLN A 122 30.28 -6.82 12.13
C GLN A 122 30.29 -5.28 12.11
N GLY A 123 30.43 -4.62 13.26
CA GLY A 123 30.45 -3.17 13.40
C GLY A 123 29.06 -2.55 13.50
N ALA A 124 28.03 -3.33 13.85
CA ALA A 124 26.65 -2.87 14.05
C ALA A 124 26.06 -2.03 12.89
N PRO A 125 26.22 -2.43 11.60
CA PRO A 125 25.76 -1.62 10.47
C PRO A 125 24.26 -1.30 10.58
N TRP A 126 23.89 -0.05 10.32
CA TRP A 126 22.49 0.41 10.34
C TRP A 126 21.91 0.41 8.93
N GLN A 127 20.60 0.20 8.82
CA GLN A 127 19.85 0.37 7.58
C GLN A 127 18.58 1.16 7.85
N LYS A 128 18.24 2.08 6.93
CA LYS A 128 16.92 2.69 6.86
C LYS A 128 15.86 1.60 6.76
N HIS A 129 14.66 1.83 7.31
CA HIS A 129 13.60 0.82 7.24
C HIS A 129 13.38 0.39 5.79
N TRP A 130 13.22 -0.91 5.54
CA TRP A 130 13.15 -1.48 4.19
C TRP A 130 12.11 -0.80 3.30
N ALA A 131 10.93 -0.49 3.87
CA ALA A 131 9.84 0.18 3.16
C ALA A 131 10.17 1.62 2.74
N TYR A 132 11.19 2.25 3.34
CA TYR A 132 11.61 3.62 3.04
C TYR A 132 12.88 3.69 2.18
N ILE A 133 13.36 2.55 1.70
CA ILE A 133 14.45 2.43 0.72
C ILE A 133 13.80 2.22 -0.64
N VAL A 134 14.16 3.02 -1.65
CA VAL A 134 13.63 2.86 -3.01
C VAL A 134 13.95 1.45 -3.52
N PRO A 135 12.95 0.66 -3.97
CA PRO A 135 13.19 -0.68 -4.48
C PRO A 135 14.06 -0.62 -5.73
N THR A 136 14.97 -1.58 -5.84
CA THR A 136 15.78 -1.80 -7.04
C THR A 136 15.44 -3.17 -7.61
N ARG A 137 15.46 -3.32 -8.94
CA ARG A 137 15.18 -4.59 -9.60
C ARG A 137 16.15 -5.69 -9.16
N PRO A 138 15.71 -6.70 -8.39
CA PRO A 138 16.58 -7.78 -7.96
C PRO A 138 16.89 -8.72 -9.13
N SER A 139 18.04 -9.40 -9.06
CA SER A 139 18.36 -10.45 -10.02
C SER A 139 17.41 -11.64 -9.83
N VAL A 140 16.80 -12.09 -10.93
CA VAL A 140 15.96 -13.30 -10.91
C VAL A 140 16.81 -14.51 -10.49
N PRO A 141 16.37 -15.32 -9.52
CA PRO A 141 17.08 -16.52 -9.08
C PRO A 141 17.38 -17.48 -10.24
N LYS A 142 18.56 -18.08 -10.21
CA LYS A 142 19.05 -19.06 -11.19
C LYS A 142 19.58 -20.29 -10.47
N GLY A 143 19.60 -21.43 -11.16
CA GLY A 143 20.20 -22.66 -10.67
C GLY A 143 19.32 -23.90 -10.85
N PRO A 144 19.82 -25.07 -10.40
CA PRO A 144 19.14 -26.34 -10.57
C PRO A 144 17.71 -26.33 -10.02
N GLY A 145 16.73 -26.69 -10.85
CA GLY A 145 15.32 -26.70 -10.49
C GLY A 145 14.62 -25.33 -10.54
N LEU A 146 15.34 -24.22 -10.77
CA LEU A 146 14.80 -22.88 -10.97
C LEU A 146 14.74 -22.50 -12.45
N ASP A 147 15.77 -22.84 -13.22
CA ASP A 147 15.89 -22.41 -14.62
C ASP A 147 14.81 -23.03 -15.55
N GLY A 148 14.21 -24.15 -15.14
CA GLY A 148 13.09 -24.78 -15.84
C GLY A 148 11.73 -24.14 -15.58
N ALA A 149 11.63 -23.18 -14.65
CA ALA A 149 10.39 -22.45 -14.40
C ALA A 149 10.20 -21.33 -15.45
N SER A 150 8.97 -21.22 -15.95
CA SER A 150 8.60 -20.33 -17.06
C SER A 150 8.49 -18.86 -16.66
N SER A 151 8.21 -18.56 -15.38
CA SER A 151 8.04 -17.18 -14.88
C SER A 151 9.12 -16.79 -13.85
N PRO A 152 9.59 -15.53 -13.84
CA PRO A 152 10.40 -15.00 -12.75
C PRO A 152 9.75 -15.14 -11.36
N ILE A 153 8.42 -15.00 -11.27
CA ILE A 153 7.68 -15.15 -10.01
C ILE A 153 7.89 -16.56 -9.44
N ASP A 154 7.75 -17.59 -10.28
CA ASP A 154 7.95 -18.97 -9.87
C ASP A 154 9.37 -19.23 -9.38
N ARG A 155 10.37 -18.60 -10.00
CA ARG A 155 11.78 -18.74 -9.57
C ARG A 155 12.03 -18.18 -8.18
N PHE A 156 11.42 -17.04 -7.84
CA PHE A 156 11.49 -16.50 -6.48
C PHE A 156 10.79 -17.39 -5.46
N VAL A 157 9.61 -17.91 -5.79
CA VAL A 157 8.85 -18.82 -4.91
C VAL A 157 9.60 -20.14 -4.72
N LEU A 158 10.08 -20.76 -5.81
CA LEU A 158 10.80 -22.02 -5.78
C LEU A 158 12.12 -21.92 -5.00
N LYS A 159 12.86 -20.81 -5.12
CA LYS A 159 14.05 -20.55 -4.29
C LYS A 159 13.70 -20.64 -2.80
N GLN A 160 12.65 -19.95 -2.37
CA GLN A 160 12.22 -19.99 -0.96
C GLN A 160 11.73 -21.38 -0.54
N MET A 161 11.03 -22.11 -1.42
CA MET A 161 10.60 -23.48 -1.13
C MET A 161 11.80 -24.41 -0.95
N GLN A 162 12.82 -24.32 -1.81
CA GLN A 162 14.05 -25.12 -1.70
C GLN A 162 14.79 -24.83 -0.39
N GLU A 163 14.94 -23.56 -0.01
CA GLU A 163 15.56 -23.14 1.26
C GLU A 163 14.84 -23.72 2.49
N HIS A 164 13.53 -23.96 2.39
CA HIS A 164 12.71 -24.53 3.46
C HIS A 164 12.40 -26.02 3.29
N ALA A 165 13.07 -26.71 2.35
CA ALA A 165 12.84 -28.12 2.02
C ALA A 165 11.36 -28.46 1.69
N LEU A 166 10.66 -27.53 1.05
CA LEU A 166 9.27 -27.66 0.61
C LEU A 166 9.19 -28.09 -0.87
N LYS A 167 8.12 -28.80 -1.23
CA LYS A 167 7.82 -29.21 -2.61
C LYS A 167 6.49 -28.61 -3.07
N PRO A 168 6.34 -28.26 -4.37
CA PRO A 168 5.05 -27.82 -4.92
C PRO A 168 3.94 -28.84 -4.67
N SER A 169 2.73 -28.33 -4.43
CA SER A 169 1.54 -29.18 -4.42
C SER A 169 1.26 -29.76 -5.81
N PRO A 170 0.63 -30.93 -5.91
CA PRO A 170 0.20 -31.45 -7.20
C PRO A 170 -0.80 -30.49 -7.86
N THR A 171 -0.75 -30.42 -9.18
CA THR A 171 -1.70 -29.65 -9.98
C THR A 171 -3.13 -30.13 -9.69
N ALA A 172 -4.04 -29.20 -9.42
CA ALA A 172 -5.44 -29.53 -9.21
C ALA A 172 -6.10 -30.02 -10.52
N ASP A 173 -7.18 -30.77 -10.40
CA ASP A 173 -7.97 -31.19 -11.56
C ASP A 173 -8.58 -29.97 -12.29
N ARG A 174 -8.94 -30.15 -13.57
CA ARG A 174 -9.41 -29.06 -14.43
C ARG A 174 -10.67 -28.37 -13.90
N ALA A 175 -11.61 -29.11 -13.31
CA ALA A 175 -12.83 -28.54 -12.76
C ALA A 175 -12.53 -27.66 -11.53
N THR A 176 -11.63 -28.11 -10.65
CA THR A 176 -11.15 -27.29 -9.53
C THR A 176 -10.38 -26.05 -10.00
N LEU A 177 -9.51 -26.18 -11.01
CA LEU A 177 -8.72 -25.07 -11.55
C LEU A 177 -9.60 -23.96 -12.12
N ILE A 178 -10.54 -24.28 -13.02
CA ILE A 178 -11.42 -23.25 -13.59
C ILE A 178 -12.32 -22.61 -12.53
N ARG A 179 -12.78 -23.37 -11.54
CA ARG A 179 -13.56 -22.81 -10.43
C ARG A 179 -12.76 -21.76 -9.66
N ARG A 180 -11.50 -22.06 -9.29
CA ARG A 180 -10.62 -21.11 -8.58
C ARG A 180 -10.37 -19.87 -9.43
N LEU A 181 -9.96 -20.06 -10.68
CA LEU A 181 -9.71 -18.96 -11.62
C LEU A 181 -10.92 -18.03 -11.77
N SER A 182 -12.12 -18.57 -11.99
CA SER A 182 -13.31 -17.74 -12.17
C SER A 182 -13.64 -16.94 -10.90
N LEU A 183 -13.54 -17.56 -9.72
CA LEU A 183 -13.79 -16.86 -8.45
C LEU A 183 -12.73 -15.78 -8.17
N ASP A 184 -11.46 -16.06 -8.42
CA ASP A 184 -10.37 -15.12 -8.18
C ASP A 184 -10.44 -13.93 -9.15
N LEU A 185 -10.62 -14.21 -10.45
CA LEU A 185 -10.55 -13.20 -11.50
C LEU A 185 -11.86 -12.45 -11.74
N THR A 186 -13.02 -13.06 -11.47
CA THR A 186 -14.34 -12.45 -11.76
C THR A 186 -15.28 -12.41 -10.57
N GLY A 187 -14.97 -13.10 -9.46
CA GLY A 187 -15.87 -13.22 -8.30
C GLY A 187 -17.08 -14.13 -8.53
N LEU A 188 -17.20 -14.75 -9.71
CA LEU A 188 -18.34 -15.58 -10.10
C LEU A 188 -17.91 -17.04 -10.35
N PRO A 189 -18.76 -18.03 -10.06
CA PRO A 189 -18.48 -19.41 -10.44
C PRO A 189 -18.55 -19.58 -11.96
N PRO A 190 -17.79 -20.53 -12.55
CA PRO A 190 -17.94 -20.86 -13.97
C PRO A 190 -19.28 -21.54 -14.23
N THR A 191 -19.78 -21.39 -15.45
CA THR A 191 -20.90 -22.18 -15.98
C THR A 191 -20.46 -23.63 -16.27
N LEU A 192 -21.42 -24.56 -16.31
CA LEU A 192 -21.13 -25.96 -16.67
C LEU A 192 -20.48 -26.08 -18.06
N GLN A 193 -20.94 -25.30 -19.03
CA GLN A 193 -20.37 -25.29 -20.38
C GLN A 193 -18.90 -24.86 -20.40
N GLU A 194 -18.52 -23.86 -19.58
CA GLU A 194 -17.12 -23.43 -19.47
C GLU A 194 -16.26 -24.51 -18.81
N VAL A 195 -16.79 -25.21 -17.80
CA VAL A 195 -16.11 -26.35 -17.16
C VAL A 195 -15.87 -27.47 -18.17
N ASP A 196 -16.89 -27.86 -18.94
CA ASP A 196 -16.78 -28.91 -19.95
C ASP A 196 -15.80 -28.50 -21.07
N SER A 197 -15.87 -27.24 -21.51
CA SER A 197 -14.98 -26.72 -22.56
C SER A 197 -13.51 -26.77 -22.13
N PHE A 198 -13.20 -26.32 -20.91
CA PHE A 198 -11.83 -26.39 -20.39
C PHE A 198 -11.39 -27.82 -20.09
N SER A 199 -12.28 -28.65 -19.54
CA SER A 199 -11.97 -30.03 -19.21
C SER A 199 -11.65 -30.86 -20.45
N ASN A 200 -12.28 -30.55 -21.59
CA ASN A 200 -12.08 -31.24 -22.86
C ASN A 200 -10.99 -30.60 -23.76
N ASP A 201 -10.56 -29.37 -23.52
CA ASP A 201 -9.48 -28.74 -24.29
C ASP A 201 -8.12 -29.40 -23.97
N GLN A 202 -7.54 -30.12 -24.95
CA GLN A 202 -6.24 -30.78 -24.81
C GLN A 202 -5.08 -29.95 -25.38
N SER A 203 -5.34 -28.72 -25.83
CA SER A 203 -4.27 -27.85 -26.31
C SER A 203 -3.29 -27.50 -25.18
N PRO A 204 -2.00 -27.32 -25.50
CA PRO A 204 -0.98 -27.01 -24.50
C PRO A 204 -1.21 -25.65 -23.81
N ASN A 205 -2.03 -24.77 -24.40
CA ASN A 205 -2.37 -23.45 -23.88
C ASN A 205 -3.82 -23.33 -23.38
N ALA A 206 -4.48 -24.44 -23.07
CA ALA A 206 -5.87 -24.45 -22.62
C ALA A 206 -6.09 -23.57 -21.37
N TYR A 207 -5.13 -23.56 -20.44
CA TYR A 207 -5.18 -22.78 -19.21
C TYR A 207 -5.12 -21.27 -19.50
N GLU A 208 -4.18 -20.84 -20.33
CA GLU A 208 -3.98 -19.45 -20.72
C GLU A 208 -5.19 -18.89 -21.45
N LYS A 209 -5.84 -19.68 -22.31
CA LYS A 209 -7.11 -19.28 -22.96
C LYS A 209 -8.19 -18.95 -21.93
N VAL A 210 -8.32 -19.76 -20.87
CA VAL A 210 -9.28 -19.50 -19.80
C VAL A 210 -8.92 -18.22 -19.05
N VAL A 211 -7.65 -18.05 -18.69
CA VAL A 211 -7.16 -16.84 -18.01
C VAL A 211 -7.45 -15.59 -18.84
N HIS A 212 -7.06 -15.57 -20.12
CA HIS A 212 -7.29 -14.42 -21.01
C HIS A 212 -8.78 -14.10 -21.17
N ARG A 213 -9.62 -15.13 -21.31
CA ARG A 213 -11.08 -14.97 -21.40
C ARG A 213 -11.66 -14.35 -20.13
N LEU A 214 -11.21 -14.78 -18.95
CA LEU A 214 -11.68 -14.26 -17.67
C LEU A 214 -11.20 -12.82 -17.44
N LEU A 215 -9.93 -12.52 -17.76
CA LEU A 215 -9.38 -11.15 -17.68
C LEU A 215 -10.08 -10.18 -18.65
N ALA A 216 -10.51 -10.65 -19.82
CA ALA A 216 -11.26 -9.86 -20.80
C ALA A 216 -12.74 -9.68 -20.44
N SER A 217 -13.25 -10.35 -19.40
CA SER A 217 -14.63 -10.22 -18.96
C SER A 217 -14.85 -8.89 -18.24
N LYS A 218 -15.99 -8.23 -18.45
CA LYS A 218 -16.40 -7.03 -17.68
C LYS A 218 -16.44 -7.27 -16.16
N HIS A 219 -16.69 -8.52 -15.77
CA HIS A 219 -16.75 -8.94 -14.36
C HIS A 219 -15.37 -8.93 -13.69
N HIS A 220 -14.29 -8.92 -14.48
CA HIS A 220 -12.94 -8.74 -13.95
C HIS A 220 -12.76 -7.35 -13.33
N GLY A 221 -13.14 -6.30 -14.06
CA GLY A 221 -13.11 -4.94 -13.55
C GLY A 221 -14.04 -4.74 -12.37
N GLU A 222 -15.22 -5.37 -12.36
CA GLU A 222 -16.12 -5.37 -11.21
C GLU A 222 -15.48 -6.01 -9.96
N ARG A 223 -14.82 -7.17 -10.12
CA ARG A 223 -14.14 -7.88 -9.04
C ARG A 223 -13.02 -7.05 -8.40
N LEU A 224 -12.19 -6.40 -9.21
CA LEU A 224 -11.13 -5.52 -8.70
C LEU A 224 -11.70 -4.21 -8.11
N ALA A 225 -12.74 -3.66 -8.73
CA ALA A 225 -13.40 -2.46 -8.25
C ALA A 225 -14.00 -2.66 -6.86
N LEU A 226 -14.61 -3.82 -6.56
CA LEU A 226 -15.13 -4.11 -5.22
C LEU A 226 -14.07 -3.86 -4.14
N TYR A 227 -12.88 -4.43 -4.32
CA TYR A 227 -11.76 -4.21 -3.39
C TYR A 227 -11.35 -2.73 -3.31
N TRP A 228 -11.23 -2.06 -4.46
CA TRP A 228 -10.82 -0.66 -4.49
C TRP A 228 -11.86 0.26 -3.83
N LEU A 229 -13.14 -0.02 -4.03
CA LEU A 229 -14.25 0.77 -3.49
C LEU A 229 -14.37 0.60 -1.98
N ASP A 230 -14.14 -0.60 -1.45
CA ASP A 230 -14.00 -0.82 -0.01
C ASP A 230 -12.82 -0.03 0.55
N LEU A 231 -11.67 -0.09 -0.14
CA LEU A 231 -10.44 0.57 0.27
C LEU A 231 -10.59 2.10 0.35
N VAL A 232 -11.27 2.72 -0.62
CA VAL A 232 -11.55 4.18 -0.63
C VAL A 232 -12.78 4.57 0.20
N ARG A 233 -13.43 3.62 0.86
CA ARG A 233 -14.62 3.80 1.71
C ARG A 233 -15.79 4.42 0.93
N TYR A 234 -16.03 3.89 -0.26
CA TYR A 234 -17.13 4.31 -1.13
C TYR A 234 -18.49 4.15 -0.43
N ALA A 235 -19.30 5.21 -0.47
CA ALA A 235 -20.70 5.16 -0.02
C ALA A 235 -21.53 6.28 -0.68
N ASP A 236 -22.71 5.92 -1.20
CA ASP A 236 -23.74 6.85 -1.68
C ASP A 236 -24.57 7.46 -0.53
N THR A 237 -23.98 7.56 0.66
CA THR A 237 -24.56 8.18 1.85
C THR A 237 -23.53 9.05 2.56
N VAL A 238 -23.99 10.04 3.33
CA VAL A 238 -23.11 11.03 3.99
C VAL A 238 -22.52 10.54 5.32
N GLY A 239 -23.12 9.54 5.99
CA GLY A 239 -22.67 9.06 7.31
C GLY A 239 -23.04 9.97 8.50
N TYR A 240 -22.26 9.87 9.59
CA TYR A 240 -22.48 10.55 10.88
C TYR A 240 -23.92 10.35 11.44
N HIS A 241 -24.50 11.40 12.03
CA HIS A 241 -25.81 11.41 12.70
C HIS A 241 -27.01 11.16 11.77
N LYS A 242 -26.91 11.50 10.47
CA LYS A 242 -27.99 11.38 9.50
C LYS A 242 -27.41 10.82 8.21
N ASP A 243 -27.64 9.53 7.99
CA ASP A 243 -27.14 8.81 6.82
C ASP A 243 -27.97 9.09 5.55
N SER A 244 -28.09 10.37 5.18
CA SER A 244 -28.81 10.79 3.97
C SER A 244 -28.04 10.43 2.70
N HIS A 245 -28.78 10.22 1.61
CA HIS A 245 -28.19 9.96 0.30
C HIS A 245 -27.28 11.08 -0.19
N ARG A 246 -26.16 10.72 -0.82
CA ARG A 246 -25.34 11.58 -1.68
C ARG A 246 -25.01 10.81 -2.94
N SER A 247 -25.00 11.45 -4.10
CA SER A 247 -24.66 10.76 -5.34
C SER A 247 -23.15 10.77 -5.60
N VAL A 248 -22.52 9.60 -5.60
CA VAL A 248 -21.12 9.39 -6.02
C VAL A 248 -20.93 8.20 -6.98
N TRP A 249 -22.00 7.56 -7.43
CA TRP A 249 -21.97 6.36 -8.28
C TRP A 249 -21.18 6.45 -9.58
N LEU A 250 -21.04 7.62 -10.20
CA LEU A 250 -20.19 7.76 -11.39
C LEU A 250 -18.71 7.47 -11.08
N TYR A 251 -18.25 7.70 -9.85
CA TYR A 251 -16.91 7.30 -9.42
C TYR A 251 -16.76 5.77 -9.40
N ARG A 252 -17.77 5.04 -8.90
CA ARG A 252 -17.79 3.57 -8.94
C ARG A 252 -17.63 3.09 -10.37
N ASP A 253 -18.42 3.64 -11.29
CA ASP A 253 -18.38 3.24 -12.69
C ASP A 253 -17.01 3.58 -13.31
N TYR A 254 -16.45 4.76 -13.02
CA TYR A 254 -15.08 5.11 -13.41
C TYR A 254 -14.03 4.10 -12.93
N VAL A 255 -14.14 3.60 -11.69
CA VAL A 255 -13.21 2.59 -11.16
C VAL A 255 -13.36 1.26 -11.90
N VAL A 256 -14.59 0.79 -12.10
CA VAL A 256 -14.88 -0.44 -12.87
C VAL A 256 -14.34 -0.33 -14.30
N ASP A 257 -14.61 0.78 -14.96
CA ASP A 257 -14.12 1.08 -16.31
C ASP A 257 -12.60 1.11 -16.35
N SER A 258 -11.94 1.73 -15.36
CA SER A 258 -10.49 1.86 -15.33
C SER A 258 -9.79 0.48 -15.26
N PHE A 259 -10.33 -0.46 -14.50
CA PHE A 259 -9.80 -1.82 -14.47
C PHE A 259 -10.08 -2.58 -15.76
N ASN A 260 -11.30 -2.49 -16.32
CA ASN A 260 -11.65 -3.17 -17.58
C ASN A 260 -10.87 -2.61 -18.79
N GLU A 261 -10.52 -1.33 -18.79
CA GLU A 261 -9.68 -0.70 -19.81
C GLU A 261 -8.18 -0.99 -19.62
N ASN A 262 -7.80 -1.73 -18.57
CA ASN A 262 -6.42 -1.96 -18.18
C ASN A 262 -5.63 -0.64 -18.07
N LYS A 263 -6.23 0.36 -17.41
CA LYS A 263 -5.63 1.69 -17.24
C LYS A 263 -4.30 1.56 -16.48
N PRO A 264 -3.22 2.22 -16.95
CA PRO A 264 -1.97 2.29 -16.21
C PRO A 264 -2.19 2.79 -14.77
N PHE A 265 -1.58 2.11 -13.80
CA PHE A 265 -1.83 2.39 -12.39
C PHE A 265 -1.43 3.81 -11.99
N ASP A 266 -0.32 4.32 -12.54
CA ASP A 266 0.12 5.70 -12.35
C ASP A 266 -0.94 6.71 -12.80
N GLN A 267 -1.51 6.53 -13.99
CA GLN A 267 -2.60 7.35 -14.50
C GLN A 267 -3.85 7.22 -13.63
N PHE A 268 -4.21 6.00 -13.21
CA PHE A 268 -5.36 5.77 -12.33
C PHE A 268 -5.22 6.52 -11.00
N VAL A 269 -4.04 6.54 -10.38
CA VAL A 269 -3.80 7.29 -9.14
C VAL A 269 -3.82 8.80 -9.37
N VAL A 270 -3.15 9.28 -10.43
CA VAL A 270 -3.08 10.72 -10.73
C VAL A 270 -4.46 11.31 -11.01
N GLU A 271 -5.28 10.63 -11.82
CA GLU A 271 -6.64 11.07 -12.12
C GLU A 271 -7.52 11.15 -10.86
N GLN A 272 -7.37 10.21 -9.92
CA GLN A 272 -8.16 10.19 -8.69
C GLN A 272 -7.75 11.26 -7.66
N LEU A 273 -6.46 11.59 -7.55
CA LEU A 273 -6.00 12.59 -6.60
C LEU A 273 -6.09 14.02 -7.15
N ALA A 274 -5.87 14.20 -8.45
CA ALA A 274 -5.67 15.52 -9.04
C ALA A 274 -6.36 15.72 -10.41
N GLY A 275 -7.29 14.85 -10.79
CA GLY A 275 -7.98 14.93 -12.08
C GLY A 275 -8.67 16.28 -12.37
N ASP A 276 -9.14 16.97 -11.34
CA ASP A 276 -9.75 18.30 -11.45
C ASP A 276 -8.74 19.42 -11.79
N LEU A 277 -7.44 19.17 -11.64
CA LEU A 277 -6.33 20.08 -11.97
C LEU A 277 -5.68 19.78 -13.32
N MET A 278 -6.00 18.64 -13.94
CA MET A 278 -5.40 18.20 -15.20
C MET A 278 -5.94 19.00 -16.39
N LYS A 279 -5.08 19.20 -17.40
CA LYS A 279 -5.40 19.90 -18.65
C LYS A 279 -5.53 18.89 -19.78
N GLY A 280 -6.57 19.04 -20.60
CA GLY A 280 -6.89 18.15 -21.71
C GLY A 280 -8.13 18.63 -22.46
N THR A 281 -8.66 17.79 -23.33
CA THR A 281 -9.95 18.01 -24.00
C THR A 281 -11.08 18.11 -22.97
N LYS A 282 -12.22 18.70 -23.35
CA LYS A 282 -13.38 18.77 -22.45
C LYS A 282 -13.88 17.39 -22.01
N PHE A 283 -13.79 16.38 -22.86
CA PHE A 283 -14.25 15.02 -22.58
C PHE A 283 -13.37 14.34 -21.53
N GLU A 284 -12.05 14.47 -21.68
CA GLU A 284 -11.08 14.03 -20.67
C GLU A 284 -11.31 14.75 -19.33
N GLN A 285 -11.49 16.07 -19.36
CA GLN A 285 -11.76 16.84 -18.14
C GLN A 285 -13.03 16.39 -17.39
N TYR A 286 -14.10 16.00 -18.09
CA TYR A 286 -15.28 15.45 -17.42
C TYR A 286 -14.96 14.11 -16.75
N ARG A 287 -14.26 13.21 -17.44
CA ARG A 287 -13.85 11.93 -16.87
C ARG A 287 -12.94 12.12 -15.64
N TRP A 288 -11.97 13.03 -15.72
CA TRP A 288 -11.06 13.32 -14.62
C TRP A 288 -11.73 13.99 -13.42
N LYS A 289 -12.77 14.81 -13.64
CA LYS A 289 -13.59 15.34 -12.55
C LYS A 289 -14.34 14.24 -11.80
N VAL A 290 -14.86 13.24 -12.51
CA VAL A 290 -15.45 12.04 -11.89
C VAL A 290 -14.38 11.30 -11.06
N ALA A 291 -13.22 11.04 -11.64
CA ALA A 291 -12.10 10.36 -10.97
C ALA A 291 -11.67 11.08 -9.68
N SER A 292 -11.49 12.39 -9.75
CA SER A 292 -11.12 13.23 -8.60
C SER A 292 -12.17 13.26 -7.48
N GLY A 293 -13.33 12.64 -7.68
CA GLY A 293 -14.34 12.39 -6.67
C GLY A 293 -13.82 11.61 -5.45
N LEU A 294 -12.69 10.90 -5.56
CA LEU A 294 -11.99 10.29 -4.42
C LEU A 294 -11.82 11.28 -3.25
N ASN A 295 -11.46 12.53 -3.53
CA ASN A 295 -11.24 13.57 -2.51
C ASN A 295 -12.54 13.99 -1.78
N ARG A 296 -13.70 13.49 -2.22
CA ARG A 296 -15.03 13.77 -1.66
C ARG A 296 -15.66 12.56 -0.95
N MET A 297 -14.92 11.46 -0.80
CA MET A 297 -15.44 10.23 -0.17
C MET A 297 -15.59 10.30 1.35
N ASN A 298 -14.96 11.28 2.01
CA ASN A 298 -15.10 11.52 3.45
C ASN A 298 -16.57 11.59 3.88
N GLN A 299 -16.89 11.10 5.07
CA GLN A 299 -18.21 11.33 5.67
C GLN A 299 -18.45 12.84 5.85
N THR A 300 -19.70 13.28 5.78
CA THR A 300 -20.10 14.69 5.96
C THR A 300 -21.26 14.84 6.92
N THR A 301 -21.33 15.96 7.64
CA THR A 301 -22.39 16.19 8.63
C THR A 301 -23.38 17.26 8.16
N SER A 302 -24.61 17.15 8.62
CA SER A 302 -25.67 18.16 8.54
C SER A 302 -26.34 18.35 9.90
N GLU A 303 -25.64 17.97 10.98
CA GLU A 303 -26.18 17.96 12.34
C GLU A 303 -26.38 19.39 12.84
N GLY A 304 -27.52 19.64 13.48
CA GLY A 304 -27.76 20.89 14.17
C GLY A 304 -26.75 21.07 15.31
N GLY A 305 -26.10 22.24 15.37
CA GLY A 305 -25.08 22.53 16.39
C GLY A 305 -23.66 22.11 16.02
N ALA A 306 -23.45 21.38 14.91
CA ALA A 306 -22.11 21.09 14.42
C ALA A 306 -21.35 22.38 14.06
N GLN A 307 -20.05 22.41 14.38
CA GLN A 307 -19.20 23.56 14.13
C GLN A 307 -18.43 23.38 12.82
N ALA A 308 -18.60 24.31 11.88
CA ALA A 308 -17.95 24.20 10.57
C ALA A 308 -16.42 24.11 10.67
N LYS A 309 -15.79 24.83 11.60
CA LYS A 309 -14.33 24.81 11.78
C LYS A 309 -13.83 23.41 12.20
N GLU A 310 -14.53 22.75 13.12
CA GLU A 310 -14.23 21.39 13.58
C GLU A 310 -14.29 20.39 12.42
N TYR A 311 -15.40 20.37 11.69
CA TYR A 311 -15.58 19.39 10.62
C TYR A 311 -14.65 19.62 9.42
N LEU A 312 -14.29 20.87 9.14
CA LEU A 312 -13.24 21.15 8.16
C LEU A 312 -11.87 20.60 8.58
N ALA A 313 -11.54 20.62 9.88
CA ALA A 313 -10.34 19.98 10.42
C ALA A 313 -10.44 18.45 10.31
N ILE A 314 -11.59 17.86 10.68
CA ILE A 314 -11.86 16.42 10.56
C ILE A 314 -11.73 15.95 9.09
N TYR A 315 -12.31 16.67 8.13
CA TYR A 315 -12.22 16.31 6.71
C TYR A 315 -10.79 16.41 6.18
N SER A 316 -10.04 17.41 6.64
CA SER A 316 -8.63 17.54 6.32
C SER A 316 -7.82 16.36 6.86
N ALA A 317 -7.99 16.02 8.13
CA ALA A 317 -7.32 14.90 8.78
C ALA A 317 -7.68 13.55 8.15
N ASP A 318 -8.96 13.35 7.79
CA ASP A 318 -9.42 12.13 7.14
C ASP A 318 -8.78 11.93 5.76
N ARG A 319 -8.55 13.01 4.98
CA ARG A 319 -7.84 12.89 3.70
C ARG A 319 -6.39 12.50 3.86
N VAL A 320 -5.70 13.01 4.88
CA VAL A 320 -4.33 12.59 5.19
C VAL A 320 -4.32 11.10 5.53
N ARG A 321 -5.17 10.66 6.46
CA ARG A 321 -5.28 9.25 6.86
C ARG A 321 -5.58 8.35 5.67
N ASN A 322 -6.58 8.71 4.87
CA ASN A 322 -7.01 7.92 3.74
C ASN A 322 -5.90 7.80 2.68
N THR A 323 -5.34 8.93 2.26
CA THR A 323 -4.29 8.95 1.24
C THR A 323 -3.05 8.21 1.72
N ALA A 324 -2.62 8.41 2.97
CA ALA A 324 -1.45 7.75 3.53
C ALA A 324 -1.66 6.24 3.71
N ALA A 325 -2.84 5.80 4.15
CA ALA A 325 -3.15 4.38 4.26
C ALA A 325 -3.25 3.72 2.88
N ILE A 326 -3.98 4.32 1.94
CA ILE A 326 -4.21 3.77 0.61
C ILE A 326 -2.92 3.72 -0.21
N PHE A 327 -2.22 4.83 -0.35
CA PHE A 327 -1.13 4.93 -1.32
C PHE A 327 0.25 4.69 -0.69
N LEU A 328 0.41 4.98 0.60
CA LEU A 328 1.71 4.86 1.27
C LEU A 328 1.78 3.66 2.21
N GLY A 329 0.65 2.98 2.47
CA GLY A 329 0.58 1.86 3.43
C GLY A 329 1.17 2.26 4.77
N SER A 330 0.77 3.43 5.27
CA SER A 330 1.36 4.04 6.46
C SER A 330 0.30 4.58 7.41
N THR A 331 0.63 4.52 8.70
CA THR A 331 -0.17 4.98 9.84
C THR A 331 0.10 6.45 10.18
N MET A 332 0.38 7.29 9.16
CA MET A 332 0.62 8.74 9.31
C MET A 332 -0.49 9.45 10.11
N GLY A 333 -1.70 8.89 10.17
CA GLY A 333 -2.79 9.36 11.03
C GLY A 333 -2.44 9.59 12.49
N CYS A 334 -1.55 8.78 13.09
CA CYS A 334 -1.14 9.01 14.48
C CYS A 334 -0.36 10.33 14.64
N ALA A 335 0.20 10.87 13.55
CA ALA A 335 0.94 12.12 13.55
C ALA A 335 0.03 13.37 13.68
N GLU A 336 -1.29 13.22 13.75
CA GLU A 336 -2.22 14.34 13.92
C GLU A 336 -1.98 15.07 15.25
N CYS A 337 -1.85 14.33 16.36
CA CYS A 337 -1.80 14.91 17.70
C CYS A 337 -0.39 15.03 18.28
N HIS A 338 0.56 14.24 17.78
CA HIS A 338 1.96 14.20 18.25
C HIS A 338 2.83 13.57 17.15
N ASP A 339 4.15 13.67 17.20
CA ASP A 339 5.01 12.92 16.26
C ASP A 339 4.73 11.42 16.36
N HIS A 340 4.71 10.72 15.24
CA HIS A 340 4.32 9.32 15.18
C HIS A 340 5.19 8.45 16.11
N LYS A 341 4.54 7.51 16.80
CA LYS A 341 5.17 6.75 17.90
C LYS A 341 6.25 5.77 17.44
N TYR A 342 6.32 5.34 16.18
CA TYR A 342 7.30 4.33 15.73
C TYR A 342 8.00 4.72 14.42
N ASP A 343 7.23 5.18 13.46
CA ASP A 343 7.70 5.70 12.18
C ASP A 343 8.10 7.17 12.19
N PRO A 344 8.98 7.62 11.27
CA PRO A 344 9.57 8.96 11.27
C PRO A 344 8.63 10.07 10.75
N PHE A 345 7.31 9.89 10.86
CA PHE A 345 6.34 10.93 10.53
C PHE A 345 6.22 11.93 11.68
N THR A 346 6.50 13.19 11.40
CA THR A 346 6.29 14.28 12.36
C THR A 346 4.89 14.84 12.27
N GLN A 347 4.45 15.55 13.31
CA GLN A 347 3.21 16.31 13.27
C GLN A 347 3.25 17.37 12.15
N ARG A 348 4.42 17.96 11.89
CA ARG A 348 4.61 18.87 10.76
C ARG A 348 4.36 18.17 9.42
N ASP A 349 4.81 16.93 9.24
CA ASP A 349 4.55 16.17 8.02
C ASP A 349 3.05 15.95 7.82
N PHE A 350 2.31 15.60 8.87
CA PHE A 350 0.85 15.41 8.81
C PHE A 350 0.13 16.66 8.29
N TYR A 351 0.39 17.83 8.89
CA TYR A 351 -0.28 19.08 8.49
C TYR A 351 0.25 19.64 7.16
N SER A 352 1.53 19.41 6.82
CA SER A 352 2.05 19.77 5.49
C SER A 352 1.43 18.89 4.41
N PHE A 353 1.19 17.61 4.69
CA PHE A 353 0.47 16.72 3.79
C PHE A 353 -1.00 17.14 3.65
N ALA A 354 -1.66 17.52 4.76
CA ALA A 354 -3.01 18.07 4.75
C ALA A 354 -3.14 19.31 3.84
N ALA A 355 -2.11 20.15 3.80
CA ALA A 355 -2.09 21.36 2.99
C ALA A 355 -2.22 21.10 1.48
N PHE A 356 -1.90 19.90 0.97
CA PHE A 356 -2.21 19.57 -0.43
C PHE A 356 -3.70 19.65 -0.75
N PHE A 357 -4.59 19.38 0.21
CA PHE A 357 -6.04 19.33 0.02
C PHE A 357 -6.75 20.63 0.43
N ALA A 358 -6.00 21.65 0.86
CA ALA A 358 -6.57 22.86 1.44
C ALA A 358 -7.35 23.74 0.43
N ASP A 359 -7.14 23.54 -0.87
CA ASP A 359 -7.82 24.21 -1.98
C ASP A 359 -9.15 23.54 -2.38
N LEU A 360 -9.53 22.42 -1.74
CA LEU A 360 -10.85 21.83 -1.97
C LEU A 360 -11.97 22.77 -1.50
N LYS A 361 -12.85 23.19 -2.42
CA LYS A 361 -14.04 23.96 -2.09
C LYS A 361 -15.08 23.06 -1.45
N GLU A 362 -15.26 23.19 -0.14
CA GLU A 362 -16.20 22.38 0.63
C GLU A 362 -16.83 23.16 1.79
N ARG A 363 -17.94 22.64 2.32
CA ARG A 363 -18.62 23.15 3.51
C ARG A 363 -18.30 22.23 4.69
N GLY A 364 -18.08 22.79 5.87
CA GLY A 364 -17.88 22.00 7.09
C GLY A 364 -19.17 21.35 7.61
N VAL A 365 -20.33 21.99 7.39
CA VAL A 365 -21.64 21.49 7.80
C VAL A 365 -22.65 21.72 6.68
N GLY A 366 -23.56 20.76 6.51
CA GLY A 366 -24.65 20.75 5.55
C GLY A 366 -24.44 19.72 4.44
N HIS A 367 -25.48 19.56 3.62
CA HIS A 367 -25.43 18.60 2.52
C HIS A 367 -24.37 18.99 1.49
N PRO A 368 -23.53 18.04 1.04
CA PRO A 368 -22.59 18.28 -0.06
C PRO A 368 -23.31 18.78 -1.31
N GLY A 369 -22.72 19.75 -2.00
CA GLY A 369 -23.25 20.20 -3.29
C GLY A 369 -22.99 19.16 -4.39
N GLU A 370 -24.00 18.89 -5.20
CA GLU A 370 -23.88 18.00 -6.35
C GLU A 370 -23.84 18.82 -7.65
N THR A 371 -22.95 18.42 -8.56
CA THR A 371 -22.74 19.08 -9.84
C THR A 371 -23.23 18.18 -10.97
N PRO A 372 -24.00 18.69 -11.95
CA PRO A 372 -24.31 17.93 -13.15
C PRO A 372 -23.04 17.57 -13.92
N ILE A 373 -22.86 16.29 -14.21
CA ILE A 373 -21.69 15.77 -14.91
C ILE A 373 -22.14 14.58 -15.78
N PRO A 374 -21.75 14.51 -17.06
CA PRO A 374 -22.25 13.46 -17.95
C PRO A 374 -21.67 12.09 -17.57
N SER A 375 -22.45 11.03 -17.76
CA SER A 375 -21.95 9.65 -17.66
C SER A 375 -20.98 9.32 -18.81
N LYS A 376 -20.22 8.23 -18.69
CA LYS A 376 -19.34 7.74 -19.78
C LYS A 376 -20.11 7.54 -21.09
N GLU A 377 -21.26 6.87 -21.03
CA GLU A 377 -22.12 6.66 -22.20
C GLU A 377 -22.58 7.99 -22.83
N GLN A 378 -22.93 8.99 -22.01
CA GLN A 378 -23.30 10.31 -22.50
C GLN A 378 -22.10 11.04 -23.15
N LEU A 379 -20.90 10.93 -22.56
CA LEU A 379 -19.67 11.50 -23.09
C LEU A 379 -19.29 10.89 -24.44
N GLU A 380 -19.34 9.56 -24.55
CA GLU A 380 -19.03 8.84 -25.80
C GLU A 380 -20.01 9.21 -26.92
N LYS A 381 -21.31 9.24 -26.63
CA LYS A 381 -22.33 9.68 -27.59
C LYS A 381 -22.14 11.14 -28.00
N TRP A 382 -21.81 12.01 -27.04
CA TRP A 382 -21.53 13.42 -27.33
C TRP A 382 -20.31 13.55 -28.27
N GLN A 383 -19.19 12.90 -27.94
CA GLN A 383 -17.98 12.93 -28.77
C GLN A 383 -18.22 12.36 -30.18
N ALA A 384 -18.98 11.28 -30.29
CA ALA A 384 -19.36 10.68 -31.57
C ALA A 384 -20.21 11.66 -32.43
N LEU A 385 -21.17 12.35 -31.81
CA LEU A 385 -22.00 13.35 -32.51
C LEU A 385 -21.17 14.56 -32.97
N GLU A 386 -20.19 15.02 -32.19
CA GLU A 386 -19.29 16.12 -32.63
C GLU A 386 -18.42 15.69 -33.82
N THR A 387 -17.90 14.46 -33.78
CA THR A 387 -17.12 13.88 -34.87
C THR A 387 -17.98 13.74 -36.13
N GLN A 388 -19.21 13.24 -35.98
CA GLN A 388 -20.18 13.11 -37.07
C GLN A 388 -20.54 14.48 -37.67
N LEU A 389 -20.80 15.48 -36.83
CA LEU A 389 -21.14 16.83 -37.27
C LEU A 389 -19.99 17.48 -38.05
N ALA A 390 -18.75 17.34 -37.55
CA ALA A 390 -17.56 17.85 -38.22
C ALA A 390 -17.36 17.18 -39.59
N SER A 391 -17.55 15.86 -39.66
CA SER A 391 -17.46 15.10 -40.92
C SER A 391 -18.54 15.53 -41.92
N LEU A 392 -19.81 15.65 -41.49
CA LEU A 392 -20.92 16.08 -42.35
C LEU A 392 -20.69 17.49 -42.91
N ARG A 393 -20.27 18.44 -42.06
CA ARG A 393 -19.98 19.82 -42.50
C ARG A 393 -18.85 19.88 -43.54
N LYS A 394 -17.89 18.95 -43.48
CA LYS A 394 -16.80 18.87 -44.45
C LYS A 394 -17.24 18.26 -45.79
N GLN A 395 -18.14 17.26 -45.75
CA GLN A 395 -18.61 16.55 -46.93
C GLN A 395 -19.71 17.32 -47.68
N ASP A 396 -20.71 17.82 -46.95
CA ASP A 396 -21.83 18.58 -47.49
C ASP A 396 -22.34 19.59 -46.43
N PRO A 397 -21.89 20.85 -46.50
CA PRO A 397 -22.33 21.90 -45.58
C PRO A 397 -23.84 22.19 -45.58
N LYS A 398 -24.58 21.74 -46.60
CA LYS A 398 -26.02 21.97 -46.73
C LYS A 398 -26.85 20.72 -46.39
N SER A 399 -26.21 19.64 -45.94
CA SER A 399 -26.89 18.39 -45.63
C SER A 399 -27.99 18.59 -44.58
N GLU A 400 -29.21 18.13 -44.86
CA GLU A 400 -30.32 18.17 -43.89
C GLU A 400 -30.02 17.38 -42.61
N LYS A 401 -29.10 16.41 -42.68
CA LYS A 401 -28.62 15.64 -41.53
C LYS A 401 -27.91 16.51 -40.49
N ILE A 402 -27.31 17.64 -40.87
CA ILE A 402 -26.64 18.57 -39.95
C ILE A 402 -27.61 19.05 -38.87
N LYS A 403 -28.81 19.51 -39.25
CA LYS A 403 -29.83 20.01 -38.30
C LYS A 403 -30.25 18.92 -37.30
N SER A 404 -30.39 17.68 -37.77
CA SER A 404 -30.74 16.54 -36.91
C SER A 404 -29.63 16.23 -35.90
N VAL A 405 -28.37 16.22 -36.33
CA VAL A 405 -27.21 15.98 -35.46
C VAL A 405 -27.03 17.13 -34.47
N GLU A 406 -27.19 18.38 -34.89
CA GLU A 406 -27.14 19.56 -34.01
C GLU A 406 -28.22 19.52 -32.93
N ALA A 407 -29.44 19.08 -33.25
CA ALA A 407 -30.51 18.93 -32.26
C ALA A 407 -30.15 17.87 -31.20
N LYS A 408 -29.64 16.71 -31.63
CA LYS A 408 -29.16 15.64 -30.72
C LYS A 408 -28.00 16.12 -29.87
N LEU A 409 -27.05 16.85 -30.47
CA LEU A 409 -25.90 17.43 -29.79
C LEU A 409 -26.34 18.39 -28.69
N LYS A 410 -27.26 19.31 -29.01
CA LYS A 410 -27.84 20.26 -28.05
C LYS A 410 -28.49 19.52 -26.87
N GLN A 411 -29.26 18.47 -27.15
CA GLN A 411 -29.93 17.68 -26.12
C GLN A 411 -28.93 16.97 -25.19
N ILE A 412 -27.90 16.32 -25.74
CA ILE A 412 -26.94 15.56 -24.94
C ILE A 412 -25.92 16.43 -24.20
N SER A 413 -25.64 17.63 -24.73
CA SER A 413 -24.77 18.61 -24.08
C SER A 413 -25.48 19.46 -23.01
N ASP A 414 -26.81 19.35 -22.88
CA ASP A 414 -27.56 20.09 -21.86
C ASP A 414 -27.35 19.46 -20.48
N ALA A 415 -26.67 20.21 -19.61
CA ALA A 415 -26.35 19.79 -18.25
C ALA A 415 -27.59 19.45 -17.40
N LYS A 416 -28.79 19.92 -17.76
CA LYS A 416 -30.04 19.53 -17.08
C LYS A 416 -30.37 18.04 -17.23
N ASN A 417 -29.86 17.40 -18.28
CA ASN A 417 -30.09 15.98 -18.58
C ASN A 417 -28.96 15.09 -18.06
N TRP A 418 -27.95 15.66 -17.39
CA TRP A 418 -26.85 14.90 -16.81
C TRP A 418 -27.19 14.45 -15.39
N PRO A 419 -26.69 13.28 -14.96
CA PRO A 419 -26.72 12.93 -13.56
C PRO A 419 -25.94 13.95 -12.73
N LYS A 420 -26.28 14.03 -11.45
CA LYS A 420 -25.58 14.88 -10.48
C LYS A 420 -24.70 14.02 -9.61
N MET A 421 -23.54 14.55 -9.26
CA MET A 421 -22.55 13.88 -8.41
C MET A 421 -21.82 14.90 -7.54
N VAL A 422 -21.41 14.49 -6.35
CA VAL A 422 -20.42 15.24 -5.56
C VAL A 422 -19.05 15.09 -6.23
N ILE A 423 -18.53 16.19 -6.78
CA ILE A 423 -17.21 16.23 -7.44
C ILE A 423 -16.23 17.10 -6.66
N THR A 424 -14.95 16.95 -6.98
CA THR A 424 -13.94 17.89 -6.52
C THR A 424 -14.03 19.21 -7.29
N ILE A 425 -14.05 20.31 -6.54
CA ILE A 425 -14.04 21.67 -7.09
C ILE A 425 -12.86 22.40 -6.49
N PRO A 426 -11.88 22.85 -7.30
CA PRO A 426 -10.77 23.65 -6.80
C PRO A 426 -11.27 25.05 -6.38
N GLY A 427 -10.62 25.59 -5.35
CA GLY A 427 -10.92 26.89 -4.75
C GLY A 427 -9.66 27.55 -4.20
N LYS A 428 -9.84 28.62 -3.42
CA LYS A 428 -8.72 29.27 -2.74
C LYS A 428 -8.21 28.35 -1.62
N ALA A 429 -6.92 28.05 -1.62
CA ALA A 429 -6.29 27.29 -0.56
C ALA A 429 -6.48 27.99 0.80
N ARG A 430 -6.96 27.22 1.79
CA ARG A 430 -7.01 27.64 3.19
C ARG A 430 -5.61 27.54 3.81
N ASP A 431 -5.35 28.35 4.82
CA ASP A 431 -4.17 28.18 5.67
C ASP A 431 -4.34 26.90 6.50
N ILE A 432 -3.32 26.05 6.48
CA ILE A 432 -3.26 24.87 7.35
C ILE A 432 -2.24 25.14 8.44
N ARG A 433 -2.67 24.98 9.69
CA ARG A 433 -1.84 25.13 10.89
C ARG A 433 -1.55 23.77 11.49
N ILE A 434 -0.39 23.65 12.12
CA ILE A 434 -0.14 22.55 13.05
C ILE A 434 -1.05 22.76 14.26
N LEU A 435 -1.99 21.85 14.51
CA LEU A 435 -2.89 21.97 15.66
C LEU A 435 -2.26 21.29 16.89
N PRO A 436 -2.02 22.02 17.99
CA PRO A 436 -1.52 21.42 19.22
C PRO A 436 -2.45 20.30 19.70
N ARG A 437 -1.93 19.07 19.75
CA ARG A 437 -2.71 17.87 20.11
C ARG A 437 -3.97 17.65 19.27
N GLY A 438 -4.00 18.14 18.02
CA GLY A 438 -5.19 18.05 17.15
C GLY A 438 -6.32 19.02 17.52
N ASN A 439 -6.11 19.95 18.45
CA ASN A 439 -7.14 20.86 18.91
C ASN A 439 -7.48 21.93 17.84
N TRP A 440 -8.62 21.78 17.16
CA TRP A 440 -9.09 22.69 16.12
C TRP A 440 -9.43 24.11 16.63
N GLN A 441 -9.59 24.28 17.94
CA GLN A 441 -9.82 25.60 18.55
C GLN A 441 -8.52 26.37 18.78
N ASP A 442 -7.38 25.69 18.78
CA ASP A 442 -6.08 26.28 19.06
C ASP A 442 -5.36 26.67 17.75
N ASP A 443 -5.33 27.97 17.48
CA ASP A 443 -4.69 28.55 16.29
C ASP A 443 -3.23 28.99 16.55
N SER A 444 -2.65 28.66 17.72
CA SER A 444 -1.30 29.09 18.11
C SER A 444 -0.17 28.45 17.28
N GLY A 445 -0.44 27.31 16.65
CA GLY A 445 0.55 26.61 15.85
C GLY A 445 0.90 27.30 14.52
N PRO A 446 2.10 27.03 13.99
CA PRO A 446 2.57 27.66 12.76
C PRO A 446 1.76 27.21 11.54
N ILE A 447 1.62 28.10 10.56
CA ILE A 447 1.10 27.77 9.23
C ILE A 447 2.16 26.96 8.48
N VAL A 448 1.74 25.91 7.79
CA VAL A 448 2.60 25.05 6.98
C VAL A 448 2.20 25.09 5.50
N SER A 449 3.19 24.92 4.64
CA SER A 449 2.99 24.77 3.20
C SER A 449 2.88 23.29 2.82
N PRO A 450 2.27 22.96 1.67
CA PRO A 450 2.21 21.58 1.20
C PRO A 450 3.59 20.99 0.97
N ALA A 451 3.85 19.86 1.60
CA ALA A 451 5.10 19.12 1.47
C ALA A 451 4.86 17.62 1.72
N ILE A 452 5.64 16.80 1.02
CA ILE A 452 5.75 15.36 1.31
C ILE A 452 6.50 15.15 2.64
N PRO A 453 6.41 13.96 3.26
CA PRO A 453 7.13 13.68 4.50
C PRO A 453 8.63 13.92 4.34
N ALA A 454 9.22 14.73 5.23
CA ALA A 454 10.59 15.24 5.03
C ALA A 454 11.65 14.13 4.92
N PHE A 455 11.46 13.01 5.60
CA PHE A 455 12.39 11.85 5.55
C PHE A 455 12.32 11.06 4.23
N LEU A 456 11.33 11.36 3.37
CA LEU A 456 11.17 10.83 2.02
C LEU A 456 11.66 11.81 0.94
N GLY A 457 12.20 12.97 1.33
CA GLY A 457 12.80 13.94 0.43
C GLY A 457 11.98 15.24 0.33
N SER A 458 12.02 15.87 -0.85
CA SER A 458 11.36 17.15 -1.13
C SER A 458 10.84 17.20 -2.57
N LEU A 459 9.77 17.96 -2.80
CA LEU A 459 9.25 18.19 -4.15
C LEU A 459 10.03 19.30 -4.88
N PRO A 460 10.44 19.09 -6.14
CA PRO A 460 11.17 20.08 -6.93
C PRO A 460 10.24 21.12 -7.57
N VAL A 461 9.45 21.83 -6.75
CA VAL A 461 8.46 22.81 -7.25
C VAL A 461 8.84 24.25 -6.93
N LYS A 462 8.50 25.16 -7.84
CA LYS A 462 8.62 26.61 -7.61
C LYS A 462 7.32 27.13 -7.03
N GLY A 463 7.35 27.57 -5.77
CA GLY A 463 6.17 28.09 -5.07
C GLY A 463 5.39 27.01 -4.33
N ARG A 464 4.07 27.19 -4.20
CA ARG A 464 3.21 26.28 -3.45
C ARG A 464 2.92 25.02 -4.26
N ALA A 465 3.29 23.85 -3.74
CA ALA A 465 2.95 22.57 -4.36
C ALA A 465 1.42 22.36 -4.45
N THR A 466 0.99 21.63 -5.46
CA THR A 466 -0.42 21.33 -5.78
C THR A 466 -0.75 19.85 -5.51
N ARG A 467 -2.04 19.47 -5.52
CA ARG A 467 -2.43 18.05 -5.48
C ARG A 467 -1.85 17.25 -6.64
N LEU A 468 -1.63 17.88 -7.80
CA LEU A 468 -1.03 17.22 -8.95
C LEU A 468 0.45 16.88 -8.70
N ASP A 469 1.19 17.77 -8.03
CA ASP A 469 2.58 17.48 -7.62
C ASP A 469 2.63 16.32 -6.61
N LEU A 470 1.71 16.29 -5.65
CA LEU A 470 1.57 15.17 -4.71
C LEU A 470 1.26 13.86 -5.46
N ALA A 471 0.30 13.89 -6.38
CA ALA A 471 -0.13 12.71 -7.12
C ALA A 471 1.01 12.14 -7.97
N ASN A 472 1.76 13.01 -8.66
CA ASN A 472 2.95 12.63 -9.42
C ASN A 472 4.05 12.03 -8.52
N TRP A 473 4.26 12.59 -7.32
CA TRP A 473 5.22 12.00 -6.37
C TRP A 473 4.75 10.65 -5.84
N ILE A 474 3.45 10.48 -5.54
CA ILE A 474 2.91 9.20 -5.09
C ILE A 474 3.25 8.07 -6.07
N VAL A 475 3.15 8.31 -7.36
CA VAL A 475 3.44 7.31 -8.40
C VAL A 475 4.89 7.34 -8.92
N SER A 476 5.73 8.22 -8.39
CA SER A 476 7.11 8.35 -8.83
C SER A 476 7.97 7.15 -8.39
N GLY A 477 8.96 6.80 -9.20
CA GLY A 477 9.95 5.78 -8.84
C GLY A 477 10.81 6.16 -7.62
N ASP A 478 10.85 7.44 -7.24
CA ASP A 478 11.54 7.93 -6.04
C ASP A 478 10.72 7.68 -4.76
N ASN A 479 9.43 7.37 -4.87
CA ASN A 479 8.61 7.00 -3.73
C ASN A 479 8.74 5.49 -3.43
N PRO A 480 9.33 5.11 -2.29
CA PRO A 480 9.64 3.71 -1.99
C PRO A 480 8.42 2.86 -1.58
N LEU A 481 7.25 3.47 -1.41
CA LEU A 481 6.08 2.84 -0.78
C LEU A 481 5.04 2.39 -1.81
N THR A 482 4.60 3.28 -2.69
CA THR A 482 3.34 3.10 -3.41
C THR A 482 3.26 1.85 -4.28
N ALA A 483 4.30 1.56 -5.06
CA ALA A 483 4.33 0.34 -5.87
C ALA A 483 4.29 -0.92 -4.99
N ARG A 484 5.09 -0.98 -3.91
CA ARG A 484 5.09 -2.09 -2.95
C ARG A 484 3.73 -2.29 -2.27
N VAL A 485 3.08 -1.20 -1.86
CA VAL A 485 1.74 -1.23 -1.26
C VAL A 485 0.75 -1.87 -2.24
N PHE A 486 0.75 -1.39 -3.49
CA PHE A 486 -0.18 -1.86 -4.50
C PHE A 486 0.04 -3.34 -4.84
N VAL A 487 1.28 -3.75 -5.15
CA VAL A 487 1.55 -5.15 -5.50
C VAL A 487 1.33 -6.10 -4.33
N ASN A 488 1.60 -5.68 -3.09
CA ASN A 488 1.34 -6.50 -1.91
C ASN A 488 -0.17 -6.75 -1.70
N ARG A 489 -1.01 -5.75 -2.05
CA ARG A 489 -2.47 -5.87 -2.02
C ARG A 489 -2.99 -6.73 -3.16
N LEU A 490 -2.46 -6.57 -4.37
CA LEU A 490 -2.79 -7.43 -5.50
C LEU A 490 -2.43 -8.89 -5.20
N TRP A 491 -1.25 -9.12 -4.61
CA TRP A 491 -0.83 -10.43 -4.14
C TRP A 491 -1.80 -11.00 -3.10
N ARG A 492 -2.23 -10.18 -2.13
CA ARG A 492 -3.26 -10.57 -1.15
C ARG A 492 -4.56 -10.99 -1.81
N LEU A 493 -5.01 -10.28 -2.86
CA LEU A 493 -6.27 -10.60 -3.54
C LEU A 493 -6.21 -11.95 -4.25
N LEU A 494 -5.07 -12.30 -4.85
CA LEU A 494 -4.89 -13.54 -5.60
C LEU A 494 -4.54 -14.73 -4.71
N PHE A 495 -3.78 -14.52 -3.64
CA PHE A 495 -3.22 -15.62 -2.82
C PHE A 495 -3.76 -15.67 -1.39
N GLY A 496 -4.70 -14.78 -1.03
CA GLY A 496 -5.35 -14.76 0.28
C GLY A 496 -4.48 -14.21 1.43
N ARG A 497 -3.17 -14.02 1.22
CA ARG A 497 -2.24 -13.36 2.16
C ARG A 497 -1.24 -12.52 1.37
N GLY A 498 -0.93 -11.30 1.84
CA GLY A 498 0.11 -10.45 1.24
C GLY A 498 1.52 -11.00 1.50
N LEU A 499 2.49 -10.63 0.66
CA LEU A 499 3.91 -10.91 0.89
C LEU A 499 4.40 -10.30 2.21
N SER A 500 3.97 -9.06 2.50
CA SER A 500 3.86 -8.53 3.85
C SER A 500 2.41 -8.67 4.32
N GLN A 501 2.20 -9.23 5.51
CA GLN A 501 0.86 -9.58 5.97
C GLN A 501 0.00 -8.35 6.32
N THR A 502 0.63 -7.31 6.84
CA THR A 502 -0.03 -6.04 7.18
C THR A 502 -0.10 -5.18 5.91
N LEU A 503 -1.31 -4.75 5.52
CA LEU A 503 -1.56 -4.10 4.22
C LEU A 503 -1.67 -2.58 4.31
N ASP A 504 -1.87 -2.08 5.52
CA ASP A 504 -2.11 -0.70 5.92
C ASP A 504 -0.92 -0.09 6.68
N ASP A 505 0.06 -0.91 7.05
CA ASP A 505 1.32 -0.49 7.67
C ASP A 505 2.51 -1.32 7.16
N LEU A 506 3.34 -0.72 6.30
CA LEU A 506 4.65 -1.24 5.88
C LEU A 506 5.80 -0.68 6.72
N GLY A 507 5.51 0.22 7.65
CA GLY A 507 6.47 0.85 8.55
C GLY A 507 6.93 -0.09 9.67
N ALA A 508 7.36 0.51 10.77
CA ALA A 508 8.02 -0.15 11.88
C ALA A 508 7.12 -1.13 12.66
N GLN A 509 5.80 -0.95 12.61
CA GLN A 509 4.83 -1.90 13.17
C GLN A 509 4.31 -2.91 12.14
N GLY A 510 4.64 -2.71 10.86
CA GLY A 510 4.40 -3.66 9.80
C GLY A 510 5.22 -4.95 9.94
N GLN A 511 4.86 -5.96 9.14
CA GLN A 511 5.61 -7.21 9.09
C GLN A 511 6.66 -7.20 7.97
N TRP A 512 7.77 -7.90 8.22
CA TRP A 512 8.77 -8.15 7.19
C TRP A 512 8.17 -9.00 6.06
N PRO A 513 8.43 -8.67 4.77
CA PRO A 513 7.96 -9.48 3.67
C PRO A 513 8.56 -10.89 3.69
N THR A 514 7.73 -11.91 3.44
CA THR A 514 8.21 -13.29 3.32
C THR A 514 9.14 -13.49 2.12
N HIS A 515 8.90 -12.75 1.03
CA HIS A 515 9.71 -12.76 -0.19
C HIS A 515 10.10 -11.32 -0.55
N PRO A 516 11.08 -10.70 0.13
CA PRO A 516 11.41 -9.29 -0.07
C PRO A 516 11.92 -9.01 -1.48
N GLU A 517 12.71 -9.90 -2.07
CA GLU A 517 13.19 -9.77 -3.45
C GLU A 517 12.03 -9.87 -4.46
N LEU A 518 11.04 -10.73 -4.23
CA LEU A 518 9.86 -10.83 -5.10
C LEU A 518 9.00 -9.57 -4.99
N LEU A 519 8.81 -9.05 -3.78
CA LEU A 519 8.06 -7.81 -3.57
C LEU A 519 8.72 -6.63 -4.30
N ASP A 520 10.04 -6.51 -4.19
CA ASP A 520 10.79 -5.45 -4.88
C ASP A 520 10.82 -5.65 -6.38
N TRP A 521 10.93 -6.88 -6.88
CA TRP A 521 10.85 -7.20 -8.31
C TRP A 521 9.50 -6.78 -8.89
N LEU A 522 8.39 -7.18 -8.24
CA LEU A 522 7.04 -6.80 -8.66
C LEU A 522 6.80 -5.29 -8.59
N ALA A 523 7.39 -4.60 -7.61
CA ALA A 523 7.23 -3.16 -7.44
C ALA A 523 7.96 -2.30 -8.50
N VAL A 524 8.82 -2.91 -9.33
CA VAL A 524 9.59 -2.23 -10.38
C VAL A 524 9.41 -2.86 -11.76
N GLU A 525 8.42 -3.74 -11.91
CA GLU A 525 7.81 -4.10 -13.20
C GLU A 525 6.86 -2.98 -13.64
#